data_AF-A0A5K0YT06-F1
#
_entry.id   AF-A0A5K0YT06-F1
#
_cell.length_a   1.000
_cell.length_b   1.000
_cell.length_c   1.000
_cell.angle_alpha   90.00
_cell.angle_beta   90.00
_cell.angle_gamma   90.00
#
_symmetry.space_group_name_H-M   'P 1'
#
loop_
_entity.id
_entity.type
_entity.pdbx_description
1 polymer ?
#
loop_
_entity_poly.entity_id
_entity_poly.type
_entity_poly.pdbx_seq_one_letter_code
_entity_poly.pdbx_strand_id
1 'polypeptide(L)' 'DVEKYKVANPRTFHYLNQSNCIELDSMNDAEEYLATRRAMEVVGISPIEQ' A
#
# COMPACT_ATOMS: atom_id res chain seq x y z
N ASP A 1 9.74 -3.33 -5.97
CA ASP A 1 8.27 -3.32 -6.18
C ASP A 1 7.80 -2.14 -7.00
N VAL A 2 8.21 -0.90 -6.68
CA VAL A 2 7.75 0.30 -7.39
C VAL A 2 7.91 0.21 -8.91
N GLU A 3 9.12 -0.08 -9.39
CA GLU A 3 9.40 -0.22 -10.83
C GLU A 3 8.78 -1.49 -11.42
N LYS A 4 8.79 -2.60 -10.67
CA LYS A 4 8.23 -3.90 -11.10
C LYS A 4 6.74 -3.79 -11.42
N TYR A 5 5.99 -3.10 -10.57
CA TYR A 5 4.54 -2.93 -10.71
C TYR A 5 4.12 -1.59 -11.31
N LYS A 6 5.09 -0.74 -11.67
CA LYS A 6 4.87 0.62 -12.21
C LYS A 6 3.93 1.46 -11.32
N VAL A 7 4.04 1.28 -10.01
CA VAL A 7 3.28 2.10 -9.06
C VAL A 7 3.92 3.49 -8.93
N ALA A 8 3.11 4.49 -8.66
CA ALA A 8 3.50 5.89 -8.59
C ALA A 8 2.79 6.59 -7.43
N ASN A 9 2.88 7.91 -7.36
CA ASN A 9 2.15 8.68 -6.34
C ASN A 9 0.63 8.44 -6.47
N PRO A 10 -0.10 8.16 -5.36
CA PRO A 10 -1.55 7.92 -5.40
C PRO A 10 -2.35 9.04 -6.09
N ARG A 11 -1.88 10.30 -6.04
CA ARG A 11 -2.53 11.45 -6.70
C ARG A 11 -2.57 11.34 -8.23
N THR A 12 -1.71 10.51 -8.85
CA THR A 12 -1.70 10.31 -10.31
C THR A 12 -2.73 9.29 -10.78
N PHE A 13 -3.31 8.51 -9.87
CA PHE A 13 -4.29 7.48 -10.22
C PHE A 13 -5.71 8.03 -10.15
N HIS A 14 -6.43 7.91 -11.26
CA HIS A 14 -7.80 8.42 -11.41
C HIS A 14 -8.79 7.90 -10.35
N TYR A 15 -8.57 6.68 -9.83
CA TYR A 15 -9.42 6.12 -8.79
C TYR A 15 -9.07 6.58 -7.37
N LEU A 16 -7.86 7.10 -7.16
CA LEU A 16 -7.39 7.49 -5.83
C LEU A 16 -7.45 9.01 -5.61
N ASN A 17 -7.59 9.81 -6.67
CA ASN A 17 -7.52 11.26 -6.59
C ASN A 17 -8.88 11.99 -6.62
N GLN A 18 -10.00 11.28 -6.57
CA GLN A 18 -11.34 11.90 -6.66
C GLN A 18 -11.72 12.67 -5.38
N SER A 19 -11.30 12.19 -4.22
CA SER A 19 -11.56 12.82 -2.92
C SER A 19 -10.52 13.88 -2.54
N ASN A 20 -9.38 13.92 -3.23
CA ASN A 20 -8.18 14.71 -2.88
C ASN A 20 -7.59 14.46 -1.47
N CYS A 21 -8.16 13.55 -0.69
CA CYS A 21 -7.67 13.15 0.63
C CYS A 21 -6.87 11.85 0.50
N ILE A 22 -5.56 11.92 0.76
CA ILE A 22 -4.60 10.84 0.52
C ILE A 22 -3.84 10.50 1.80
N GLU A 23 -3.70 11.46 2.71
CA GLU A 23 -2.87 11.36 3.92
C GLU A 23 -3.73 11.75 5.13
N LEU A 24 -3.46 11.13 6.28
CA LEU A 24 -4.12 11.41 7.56
C LEU A 24 -3.05 11.66 8.63
N ASP A 25 -3.19 12.74 9.40
CA ASP A 25 -2.15 13.19 10.36
C ASP A 25 -1.77 12.14 11.41
N SER A 26 -2.67 11.21 11.72
CA SER A 26 -2.47 10.17 12.73
C SER A 26 -2.04 8.81 12.18
N MET A 27 -1.83 8.67 10.86
CA MET A 27 -1.54 7.38 10.24
C MET A 27 -0.34 7.46 9.30
N ASN A 28 0.52 6.45 9.36
CA ASN A 28 1.63 6.26 8.44
C ASN A 28 1.40 5.00 7.59
N ASP A 29 0.93 5.19 6.36
CA ASP A 29 0.61 4.09 5.45
C ASP A 29 1.80 3.17 5.16
N ALA A 30 3.04 3.69 5.24
CA ALA A 30 4.23 2.87 5.03
C ALA A 30 4.45 1.87 6.19
N GLU A 31 4.17 2.28 7.43
CA GLU A 31 4.25 1.40 8.59
C GLU A 31 3.12 0.37 8.58
N GLU A 32 1.90 0.79 8.25
CA GLU A 32 0.73 -0.09 8.14
C GLU A 32 0.91 -1.13 7.02
N TYR A 33 1.51 -0.75 5.89
CA TYR A 33 1.86 -1.68 4.81
C TYR A 33 2.82 -2.78 5.29
N LEU A 34 3.86 -2.43 6.06
CA LEU A 34 4.80 -3.39 6.61
C LEU A 34 4.15 -4.30 7.66
N ALA A 35 3.30 -3.75 8.53
CA ALA A 35 2.55 -4.52 9.51
C ALA A 35 1.62 -5.53 8.82
N THR A 36 0.92 -5.10 7.77
CA THR A 36 0.04 -5.96 6.97
C THR A 36 0.80 -7.10 6.30
N ARG A 37 1.97 -6.82 5.70
CA ARG A 37 2.81 -7.88 5.09
C ARG A 37 3.27 -8.93 6.11
N ARG A 38 3.66 -8.50 7.31
CA ARG A 38 4.01 -9.43 8.40
C ARG A 38 2.81 -10.28 8.82
N ALA A 39 1.62 -9.68 8.92
CA ALA A 39 0.40 -10.42 9.23
C ALA A 39 0.08 -11.47 8.16
N MET A 40 0.28 -11.14 6.87
CA MET A 40 0.12 -12.08 5.74
C MET A 40 1.06 -13.28 5.87
N GLU A 41 2.32 -13.08 6.26
CA GLU A 41 3.27 -14.16 6.53
C GLU A 41 2.81 -15.06 7.68
N VAL A 42 2.27 -14.48 8.76
CA VAL A 42 1.76 -15.22 9.92
C VAL A 42 0.56 -16.10 9.57
N VAL A 43 -0.35 -15.61 8.72
CA VAL A 43 -1.51 -16.40 8.27
C VAL A 43 -1.16 -17.40 7.16
N GLY A 44 0.09 -17.43 6.70
CA GLY A 44 0.59 -18.40 5.74
C GLY A 44 0.44 -18.00 4.27
N ILE A 45 0.21 -16.73 3.96
CA ILE A 45 0.21 -16.23 2.58
C ILE A 45 1.65 -16.13 2.10
N SER A 46 1.98 -16.90 1.07
CA SER A 46 3.33 -16.97 0.52
C SER A 46 3.70 -15.70 -0.28
N PRO A 47 5.00 -15.42 -0.51
CA PRO A 47 5.43 -14.27 -1.32
C PRO A 47 5.00 -14.29 -2.79
N ILE A 48 4.47 -15.42 -3.28
CA ILE A 48 3.92 -15.55 -4.63
C ILE A 48 2.43 -15.18 -4.64
N GLU A 49 1.74 -15.42 -3.52
CA GLU A 49 0.33 -15.04 -3.32
C GLU A 49 0.17 -13.56 -2.93
N GLN A 50 1.20 -12.95 -2.33
CA GLN A 50 1.33 -11.49 -2.16
C GLN A 50 1.66 -10.80 -3.48
#